data_AF-A0A6B2UPP8-F1
#
_entry.id   AF-A0A6B2UPP8-F1
#
_cell.length_a   1.000
_cell.length_b   1.000
_cell.length_c   1.000
_cell.angle_alpha   90.00
_cell.angle_beta   90.00
_cell.angle_gamma   90.00
#
_symmetry.space_group_name_H-M   'P 1'
#
loop_
_entity.id
_entity.type
_entity.pdbx_description
1 polymer ?
#
loop_
_entity_poly.entity_id
_entity_poly.type
_entity_poly.pdbx_seq_one_letter_code
_entity_poly.pdbx_strand_id
1 'polypeptide(L)'
;MTHPHHAPSDVLRAALAGLLDGLPARAAAQSVDRLIGHYRGRTPTGAPVLRDRSDVAAYAAYRMPATFEAMRAALGALAAARPGWTPAGHLDIGGGT
;
A
#
# COMPACT_ATOMS: atom_id res chain seq x y z
N MET A 1 -29.34 -11.25 8.80
CA MET A 1 -27.96 -11.57 9.20
C MET A 1 -27.07 -10.44 8.73
N THR A 2 -26.65 -9.57 9.65
CA THR A 2 -25.72 -8.48 9.35
C THR A 2 -24.32 -9.09 9.29
N HIS A 3 -23.73 -9.20 8.09
CA HIS A 3 -22.31 -9.54 8.00
C HIS A 3 -21.52 -8.45 8.73
N PRO A 4 -20.54 -8.80 9.58
CA PRO A 4 -19.70 -7.80 10.20
C PRO A 4 -18.99 -7.03 9.07
N HIS A 5 -19.28 -5.74 8.94
CA HIS A 5 -18.50 -4.86 8.08
C HIS A 5 -17.16 -4.63 8.77
N HIS A 6 -16.15 -5.40 8.35
CA HIS A 6 -14.77 -5.14 8.74
C HIS A 6 -14.37 -3.72 8.32
N ALA A 7 -13.62 -3.04 9.18
CA ALA A 7 -13.05 -1.76 8.81
C ALA A 7 -12.19 -1.95 7.55
N PRO A 8 -12.18 -1.01 6.59
CA PRO A 8 -11.40 -1.18 5.36
C PRO A 8 -9.91 -1.43 5.61
N SER A 9 -9.35 -0.92 6.71
CA SER A 9 -7.98 -1.19 7.15
C SER A 9 -7.75 -2.65 7.57
N ASP A 10 -8.76 -3.29 8.18
CA ASP A 10 -8.71 -4.71 8.54
C ASP A 10 -8.77 -5.58 7.29
N VAL A 11 -9.62 -5.22 6.32
CA VAL A 11 -9.70 -5.89 5.01
C VAL A 11 -8.36 -5.79 4.28
N LEU A 12 -7.76 -4.60 4.23
CA LEU A 12 -6.43 -4.39 3.64
C LEU A 12 -5.37 -5.26 4.34
N ARG A 13 -5.34 -5.25 5.67
CA ARG A 13 -4.39 -6.06 6.44
C ARG A 13 -4.54 -7.55 6.17
N ALA A 14 -5.78 -8.06 6.12
CA ALA A 14 -6.07 -9.46 5.84
C ALA A 14 -5.67 -9.85 4.41
N ALA A 15 -5.97 -9.00 3.42
CA ALA A 15 -5.58 -9.24 2.02
C ALA A 15 -4.05 -9.28 1.86
N LEU A 16 -3.33 -8.35 2.48
CA LEU A 16 -1.87 -8.33 2.49
C LEU A 16 -1.29 -9.57 3.19
N ALA A 17 -1.87 -9.99 4.31
CA ALA A 17 -1.46 -11.22 4.99
C ALA A 17 -1.63 -12.45 4.10
N GLY A 18 -2.74 -12.55 3.37
CA GLY A 18 -2.95 -13.65 2.41
C GLY A 18 -1.98 -13.62 1.24
N LEU A 19 -1.59 -12.43 0.75
CA LEU A 19 -0.57 -12.30 -0.31
C LEU A 19 0.84 -12.67 0.16
N LEU A 20 1.13 -12.51 1.45
CA LEU A 20 2.40 -12.88 2.06
C LEU A 20 2.44 -14.34 2.54
N ASP A 21 1.32 -15.05 2.51
CA ASP A 21 1.27 -16.43 2.98
C ASP A 21 2.23 -17.31 2.16
N GLY A 22 3.02 -18.13 2.87
CA GLY A 22 4.08 -18.94 2.28
C GLY A 22 5.35 -18.18 1.86
N LEU A 23 5.43 -16.85 2.00
CA LEU A 23 6.66 -16.10 1.73
C LEU A 23 7.60 -16.12 2.96
N PRO A 24 8.86 -16.59 2.84
CA PRO A 24 9.79 -16.54 3.96
C PRO A 24 10.05 -15.10 4.39
N ALA A 25 9.89 -14.80 5.69
CA ALA A 25 10.06 -13.44 6.24
C ALA A 25 11.41 -12.81 5.87
N ARG A 26 12.48 -13.62 5.81
CA ARG A 26 13.81 -13.17 5.38
C ARG A 26 13.84 -12.70 3.92
N ALA A 27 13.14 -13.37 3.02
CA ALA A 27 13.05 -12.98 1.61
C ALA A 27 12.24 -11.68 1.45
N ALA A 28 11.14 -11.54 2.20
CA ALA A 28 10.36 -10.30 2.24
C ALA A 28 11.20 -9.11 2.72
N ALA A 29 11.95 -9.28 3.82
CA ALA A 29 12.82 -8.23 4.36
C ALA A 29 13.93 -7.82 3.36
N GLN A 30 14.59 -8.78 2.73
CA GLN A 30 15.61 -8.51 1.70
C GLN A 30 15.05 -7.76 0.49
N SER A 31 13.81 -8.05 0.11
CA SER A 31 13.13 -7.38 -0.99
C SER A 31 12.86 -5.91 -0.65
N VAL A 32 12.37 -5.64 0.57
CA VAL A 32 12.15 -4.28 1.07
C VAL A 32 13.46 -3.50 1.19
N ASP A 33 14.52 -4.09 1.77
CA ASP A 33 15.83 -3.43 1.92
C ASP A 33 16.42 -3.02 0.57
N ARG A 34 16.38 -3.94 -0.42
CA ARG A 34 16.81 -3.66 -1.79
C ARG A 34 16.02 -2.51 -2.40
N LEU A 35 14.71 -2.47 -2.17
CA LEU A 35 13.82 -1.47 -2.72
C LEU A 35 14.01 -0.09 -2.09
N ILE A 36 14.21 -0.02 -0.77
CA ILE A 36 14.61 1.21 -0.06
C ILE A 36 15.99 1.68 -0.55
N GLY A 37 16.93 0.74 -0.77
CA GLY A 37 18.24 1.02 -1.34
C GLY A 37 18.16 1.63 -2.74
N HIS A 38 17.29 1.12 -3.60
CA HIS A 38 17.02 1.69 -4.92
C HIS A 38 16.34 3.07 -4.85
N TYR A 39 15.38 3.27 -3.95
CA TYR A 39 14.69 4.56 -3.81
C TYR A 39 15.60 5.67 -3.25
N ARG A 40 16.57 5.32 -2.38
CA ARG A 40 17.54 6.27 -1.79
C ARG A 40 18.83 6.41 -2.61
N GLY A 41 19.13 5.44 -3.47
CA GLY A 41 20.29 5.44 -4.36
C GLY A 41 20.06 6.28 -5.62
N ARG A 42 21.12 6.91 -6.12
CA ARG A 42 21.11 7.68 -7.39
C ARG A 42 21.41 6.83 -8.62
N THR A 43 21.69 5.53 -8.46
CA THR A 43 22.14 4.67 -9.54
C THR A 43 20.93 4.07 -10.26
N PRO A 44 20.68 4.42 -11.54
CA PRO A 44 19.67 3.76 -12.33
C PRO A 44 20.13 2.34 -12.56
N THR A 45 19.58 1.39 -11.81
CA THR A 45 19.74 -0.01 -12.17
C THR A 45 18.77 -0.24 -13.31
N GLY A 46 19.26 -0.50 -14.53
CA GLY A 46 18.45 -0.75 -15.72
C GLY A 46 17.53 -1.98 -15.64
N ALA A 47 17.30 -2.52 -14.44
CA ALA A 47 16.36 -3.58 -14.12
C ALA A 47 15.16 -3.02 -13.35
N PRO A 48 13.95 -3.57 -13.55
CA PRO A 48 12.77 -3.21 -12.76
C PRO A 48 13.05 -3.32 -11.26
N VAL A 49 12.59 -2.33 -10.49
CA VAL A 49 12.73 -2.29 -9.03
C VAL A 49 11.90 -3.40 -8.36
N LEU A 50 10.75 -3.73 -8.96
CA LEU A 50 9.89 -4.86 -8.59
C LEU A 50 10.05 -5.95 -9.67
N ARG A 51 10.64 -7.09 -9.32
CA ARG A 51 11.10 -8.10 -10.31
C ARG A 51 10.17 -9.29 -10.42
N ASP A 52 9.48 -9.62 -9.34
CA ASP A 52 8.54 -10.73 -9.29
C ASP A 52 7.40 -10.46 -8.31
N ARG A 53 6.44 -11.40 -8.25
CA ARG A 53 5.25 -11.29 -7.40
C ARG A 53 5.59 -11.17 -5.91
N SER A 54 6.69 -11.78 -5.47
CA SER A 54 7.10 -11.73 -4.06
C SER A 54 7.66 -10.37 -3.66
N ASP A 55 8.46 -9.75 -4.54
CA ASP A 55 8.93 -8.36 -4.36
C ASP A 55 7.73 -7.40 -4.28
N VAL A 56 6.72 -7.58 -5.14
CA VAL A 56 5.49 -6.76 -5.16
C VAL A 56 4.69 -6.93 -3.87
N ALA A 57 4.46 -8.16 -3.43
CA ALA A 57 3.71 -8.44 -2.20
C ALA A 57 4.41 -7.88 -0.96
N ALA A 58 5.74 -8.05 -0.88
CA ALA A 58 6.54 -7.50 0.21
C ALA A 58 6.52 -5.96 0.23
N TYR A 59 6.61 -5.33 -0.94
CA TYR A 59 6.54 -3.87 -1.05
C TYR A 59 5.16 -3.31 -0.67
N ALA A 60 4.09 -3.94 -1.18
CA ALA A 60 2.72 -3.60 -0.84
C ALA A 60 2.48 -3.70 0.68
N ALA A 61 2.90 -4.81 1.30
CA ALA A 61 2.75 -5.00 2.74
C ALA A 61 3.53 -3.98 3.57
N TYR A 62 4.71 -3.56 3.09
CA TYR A 62 5.51 -2.53 3.74
C TYR A 62 4.89 -1.13 3.64
N ARG A 63 4.31 -0.76 2.50
CA ARG A 63 3.85 0.62 2.22
C ARG A 63 2.38 0.86 2.49
N MET A 64 1.51 -0.03 1.99
CA MET A 64 0.07 0.21 1.88
C MET A 64 -0.62 0.53 3.21
N PRO A 65 -0.31 -0.11 4.35
CA PRO A 65 -0.99 0.21 5.60
C PRO A 65 -0.79 1.67 6.03
N ALA A 66 0.44 2.19 5.88
CA ALA A 66 0.75 3.56 6.26
C ALA A 66 0.14 4.57 5.26
N THR A 67 0.23 4.30 3.95
CA THR A 67 -0.35 5.20 2.93
C THR A 67 -1.87 5.20 2.98
N PHE A 68 -2.50 4.06 3.25
CA PHE A 68 -3.94 3.94 3.45
C PHE A 68 -4.42 4.83 4.61
N GLU A 69 -3.79 4.71 5.79
CA GLU A 69 -4.19 5.52 6.94
C GLU A 69 -3.92 7.01 6.72
N ALA A 70 -2.81 7.37 6.08
CA ALA A 70 -2.52 8.75 5.72
C ALA A 70 -3.58 9.34 4.78
N MET A 71 -3.98 8.58 3.74
CA MET A 71 -5.01 9.01 2.79
C MET A 71 -6.37 9.11 3.46
N ARG A 72 -6.74 8.13 4.30
CA ARG A 72 -7.99 8.14 5.07
C ARG A 72 -8.08 9.36 5.98
N ALA A 73 -6.98 9.70 6.66
CA ALA A 73 -6.90 10.90 7.48
C ALA A 73 -7.04 12.19 6.65
N ALA A 74 -6.34 12.27 5.51
CA ALA A 74 -6.40 13.43 4.62
C ALA A 74 -7.81 13.65 4.04
N LEU A 75 -8.46 12.58 3.57
CA LEU A 75 -9.83 12.63 3.06
C LEU A 75 -10.84 13.00 4.16
N GLY A 76 -10.65 12.47 5.38
CA GLY A 76 -11.47 12.85 6.54
C GLY A 76 -11.33 14.34 6.88
N ALA A 77 -10.10 14.86 6.87
CA ALA A 77 -9.84 16.29 7.08
C ALA A 77 -10.46 17.16 5.97
N LEU A 78 -10.39 16.72 4.72
CA LEU A 78 -11.01 17.41 3.58
C LEU A 78 -12.54 17.46 3.70
N ALA A 79 -13.17 16.34 4.10
CA ALA A 79 -14.61 16.29 4.32
C ALA A 79 -15.04 17.23 5.46
N ALA A 80 -14.26 17.31 6.55
CA ALA A 80 -14.51 18.25 7.64
C ALA A 80 -14.34 19.72 7.21
N ALA A 81 -13.32 20.00 6.39
CA ALA A 81 -13.06 21.34 5.88
C ALA A 81 -14.08 21.82 4.83
N ARG A 82 -14.77 20.88 4.15
CA ARG A 82 -15.78 21.19 3.13
C ARG A 82 -17.08 20.39 3.31
N PRO A 83 -17.89 20.71 4.33
CA PRO A 83 -19.18 20.05 4.53
C PRO A 83 -20.08 20.17 3.29
N GLY A 84 -20.74 19.06 2.93
CA GLY A 84 -21.67 19.02 1.79
C GLY A 84 -21.00 18.91 0.41
N TRP A 85 -19.67 18.91 0.33
CA TRP A 85 -18.98 18.64 -0.93
C TRP A 85 -19.14 17.17 -1.34
N THR A 86 -19.61 16.96 -2.57
CA THR A 86 -19.90 15.66 -3.16
C THR A 86 -19.14 15.52 -4.48
N PRO A 87 -17.88 15.06 -4.45
CA PRO A 87 -17.10 14.90 -5.69
C PRO A 87 -17.76 13.86 -6.59
N ALA A 88 -17.93 14.20 -7.86
CA ALA A 88 -18.48 13.28 -8.87
C ALA A 88 -17.49 12.17 -9.29
N GLY A 89 -16.21 12.30 -8.93
CA GLY A 89 -15.18 11.32 -9.24
C GLY A 89 -13.85 11.60 -8.52
N HIS A 90 -12.95 10.61 -8.59
CA HIS A 90 -11.60 10.65 -8.04
C HIS A 90 -10.63 10.19 -9.14
N LEU A 91 -9.61 11.00 -9.43
CA LEU A 91 -8.51 10.63 -10.30
C LEU A 91 -7.29 10.26 -9.44
N ASP A 92 -6.81 9.03 -9.58
CA ASP A 92 -5.60 8.54 -8.91
C ASP A 92 -4.50 8.33 -9.95
N ILE A 93 -3.36 8.99 -9.75
CA ILE A 93 -2.21 8.95 -10.67
C ILE A 93 -1.04 8.33 -9.93
N GLY A 94 -0.54 7.21 -10.47
CA GLY A 94 0.63 6.55 -9.92
C GLY A 94 0.38 5.80 -8.60
N GLY A 95 -0.88 5.51 -8.27
CA GLY A 95 -1.29 4.80 -7.05
C GLY A 95 -0.90 3.32 -7.00
N GLY A 96 0.23 2.91 -7.60
CA GLY A 96 0.61 1.50 -7.77
C GLY A 96 0.59 0.62 -6.51
N THR A 97 0.55 1.21 -5.31
CA THR A 97 0.23 0.60 -4.01
C THR A 97 -0.52 1.62 -3.14
#